data_AF-A0A256ZSJ3-F1
#
_entry.id   AF-A0A256ZSJ3-F1
#
_cell.length_a   1.000
_cell.length_b   1.000
_cell.length_c   1.000
_cell.angle_alpha   90.00
_cell.angle_beta   90.00
_cell.angle_gamma   90.00
#
_symmetry.space_group_name_H-M   'P 1'
#
loop_
_entity.id
_entity.type
_entity.pdbx_description
1 polymer ?
#
loop_
_entity_poly.entity_id
_entity_poly.type
_entity_poly.pdbx_seq_one_letter_code
_entity_poly.pdbx_strand_id
1 'polypeptide(L)'
;MLKSICKSITLMLIFITTVYGQVNDTDTFPVGVSLTSKTMVDINPGSLSWIGISPGSVGNSTSEVNNHYQIQITNIGTKNITHIWFNATYPKASPFAVGSAEETNAGNYIVLSKDTQPKSYYFVNRVEYGEPNTLVYLKDPDGNMPPNSTKYLYGRFRNASNEYFWFLNKEDGNCTDNTFYVGDEAHTSVKTGSTDFSNCVAGLNNTPGAGVDSCRVGTLTGNNAYGYSEINIGGQKYCAAVSQHCNRTFFSHWNPDYPFNNCGKNSTEFAWNTSNGSDGDGYLVPGEYFNMSIKVHVPYGIYEGASTKGKLTVLVNSI
;
A
#
# COMPACT_ATOMS: atom_id res chain seq x y z
N MET A 1 50.47 -40.33 -108.09
CA MET A 1 51.28 -39.45 -107.22
C MET A 1 50.43 -39.06 -106.02
N LEU A 2 51.00 -39.14 -104.82
CA LEU A 2 50.43 -38.91 -103.49
C LEU A 2 49.48 -37.70 -103.37
N LYS A 3 48.43 -37.84 -102.54
CA LYS A 3 48.35 -37.13 -101.25
C LYS A 3 47.21 -37.65 -100.36
N SER A 4 47.62 -38.26 -99.24
CA SER A 4 46.82 -38.51 -98.04
C SER A 4 46.48 -37.18 -97.37
N ILE A 5 45.21 -36.98 -97.01
CA ILE A 5 44.79 -35.98 -96.00
C ILE A 5 43.73 -36.63 -95.10
N CYS A 6 44.22 -37.08 -93.96
CA CYS A 6 43.50 -37.38 -92.74
C CYS A 6 42.72 -36.14 -92.26
N LYS A 7 41.44 -36.28 -91.85
CA LYS A 7 40.77 -35.28 -91.01
C LYS A 7 39.61 -35.87 -90.17
N SER A 8 39.94 -36.01 -88.89
CA SER A 8 39.12 -35.98 -87.66
C SER A 8 37.68 -36.47 -87.69
N ILE A 9 37.47 -37.66 -87.12
CA ILE A 9 36.21 -38.02 -86.46
C ILE A 9 36.21 -37.32 -85.10
N THR A 10 35.40 -36.27 -84.94
CA THR A 10 35.14 -35.65 -83.64
C THR A 10 34.21 -36.57 -82.86
N LEU A 11 34.78 -37.35 -81.94
CA LEU A 11 34.03 -38.13 -80.96
C LEU A 11 33.42 -37.15 -79.93
N MET A 12 32.11 -36.89 -80.05
CA MET A 12 31.37 -36.07 -79.09
C MET A 12 31.16 -36.88 -77.80
N LEU A 13 32.07 -36.73 -76.84
CA LEU A 13 31.94 -37.30 -75.50
C LEU A 13 30.85 -36.53 -74.74
N ILE A 14 29.68 -37.12 -74.57
CA ILE A 14 28.62 -36.58 -73.71
C ILE A 14 28.99 -36.91 -72.26
N PHE A 15 29.55 -35.94 -71.53
CA PHE A 15 29.65 -36.02 -70.08
C PHE A 15 28.25 -35.79 -69.48
N ILE A 16 27.61 -36.87 -69.03
CA ILE A 16 26.39 -36.77 -68.22
C ILE A 16 26.82 -36.40 -66.81
N THR A 17 26.81 -35.11 -66.48
CA THR A 17 26.89 -34.65 -65.09
C THR A 17 25.50 -34.81 -64.46
N THR A 18 25.33 -35.84 -63.62
CA THR A 18 24.14 -35.93 -62.76
C THR A 18 24.22 -34.82 -61.71
N VAL A 19 23.55 -33.70 -61.98
CA VAL A 19 23.33 -32.65 -60.98
C VAL A 19 22.23 -33.16 -60.04
N TYR A 20 22.61 -33.64 -58.86
CA TYR A 20 21.66 -33.78 -57.75
C TYR A 20 21.35 -32.36 -57.25
N GLY A 21 20.30 -31.75 -57.80
CA GLY A 21 19.70 -30.58 -57.18
C GLY A 21 19.09 -31.02 -55.85
N GLN A 22 19.53 -30.44 -54.73
CA GLN A 22 18.79 -30.60 -53.49
C GLN A 22 17.44 -29.90 -53.68
N VAL A 23 16.38 -30.68 -53.94
CA VAL A 23 15.02 -30.16 -54.09
C VAL A 23 14.46 -29.94 -52.70
N ASN A 24 14.69 -28.74 -52.17
CA ASN A 24 13.99 -28.29 -50.98
C ASN A 24 12.70 -27.63 -51.44
N ASP A 25 11.56 -28.23 -51.07
CA ASP A 25 10.23 -27.64 -51.21
C ASP A 25 9.83 -27.06 -49.86
N THR A 26 9.42 -25.79 -49.83
CA THR A 26 9.02 -25.10 -48.61
C THR A 26 7.62 -24.57 -48.82
N ASP A 27 6.67 -25.12 -48.08
CA ASP A 27 5.31 -24.61 -48.00
C ASP A 27 5.13 -23.80 -46.71
N THR A 28 4.43 -22.68 -46.79
CA THR A 28 4.18 -21.82 -45.63
C THR A 28 2.73 -21.36 -45.63
N PHE A 29 2.10 -21.42 -44.46
CA PHE A 29 0.74 -20.94 -44.23
C PHE A 29 0.75 -19.89 -43.09
N PRO A 30 0.10 -18.73 -43.26
CA PRO A 30 0.05 -17.72 -42.21
C PRO A 30 -0.93 -18.13 -41.10
N VAL A 31 -0.43 -18.19 -39.87
CA VAL A 31 -1.27 -18.34 -38.67
C VAL A 31 -1.45 -16.97 -38.03
N GLY A 32 -2.70 -16.54 -37.84
CA GLY A 32 -3.04 -15.30 -37.14
C GLY A 32 -3.75 -15.60 -35.83
N VAL A 33 -3.39 -14.86 -34.77
CA VAL A 33 -4.07 -14.89 -33.47
C VAL A 33 -4.44 -13.46 -33.09
N SER A 34 -5.70 -13.23 -32.69
CA SER A 34 -6.17 -11.95 -32.18
C SER A 34 -6.47 -12.06 -30.69
N LEU A 35 -5.90 -11.15 -29.90
CA LEU A 35 -6.09 -11.12 -28.45
C LEU A 35 -7.16 -10.09 -28.08
N THR A 36 -8.08 -10.48 -27.18
CA THR A 36 -9.03 -9.54 -26.58
C THR A 36 -8.36 -8.76 -25.47
N SER A 37 -8.56 -7.43 -25.47
CA SER A 37 -8.00 -6.53 -24.47
C SER A 37 -8.43 -6.90 -23.04
N LYS A 38 -7.47 -7.10 -22.14
CA LYS A 38 -7.74 -7.39 -20.72
C LYS A 38 -6.70 -6.74 -19.80
N THR A 39 -7.16 -6.15 -18.70
CA THR A 39 -6.30 -5.59 -17.64
C THR A 39 -6.33 -6.54 -16.46
N MET A 40 -5.18 -7.09 -16.09
CA MET A 40 -5.07 -8.09 -15.04
C MET A 40 -3.70 -8.01 -14.39
N VAL A 41 -3.67 -8.27 -13.08
CA VAL A 41 -2.44 -8.51 -12.34
C VAL A 41 -2.50 -9.84 -11.62
N ASP A 42 -1.33 -10.43 -11.44
CA ASP A 42 -1.09 -11.56 -10.56
C ASP A 42 -0.24 -11.11 -9.37
N ILE A 43 -0.48 -11.70 -8.20
CA ILE A 43 0.20 -11.35 -6.95
C ILE A 43 0.84 -12.61 -6.37
N ASN A 44 2.15 -12.59 -6.18
CA ASN A 44 2.89 -13.68 -5.56
C ASN A 44 3.77 -13.20 -4.40
N PRO A 45 3.83 -13.93 -3.26
CA PRO A 45 3.04 -15.13 -2.95
C PRO A 45 1.56 -14.79 -2.75
N GLY A 46 0.66 -15.71 -3.13
CA GLY A 46 -0.79 -15.51 -3.02
C GLY A 46 -1.35 -15.48 -1.59
N SER A 47 -0.51 -15.80 -0.59
CA SER A 47 -0.83 -15.68 0.83
C SER A 47 0.43 -15.50 1.67
N LEU A 48 0.32 -14.77 2.76
CA LEU A 48 1.36 -14.57 3.76
C LEU A 48 0.80 -14.86 5.15
N SER A 49 1.63 -15.41 6.03
CA SER A 49 1.22 -15.70 7.41
C SER A 49 2.36 -15.41 8.36
N TRP A 50 2.08 -14.63 9.41
CA TRP A 50 3.00 -14.40 10.51
C TRP A 50 2.49 -15.15 11.74
N ILE A 51 3.39 -15.85 12.45
CA ILE A 51 3.04 -16.63 13.64
C ILE A 51 3.94 -16.20 14.80
N GLY A 52 3.39 -16.17 16.02
CA GLY A 52 4.16 -15.89 17.23
C GLY A 52 4.62 -14.43 17.34
N ILE A 53 3.92 -13.49 16.72
CA ILE A 53 4.24 -12.06 16.84
C ILE A 53 3.71 -11.54 18.18
N SER A 54 4.61 -11.09 19.05
CA SER A 54 4.24 -10.46 20.32
C SER A 54 3.57 -9.10 20.10
N PRO A 55 2.59 -8.71 20.94
CA PRO A 55 2.03 -7.36 20.92
C PRO A 55 3.11 -6.27 21.02
N GLY A 56 2.94 -5.19 20.26
CA GLY A 56 3.92 -4.12 20.15
C GLY A 56 5.15 -4.45 19.30
N SER A 57 5.15 -5.57 18.57
CA SER A 57 6.28 -6.01 17.74
C SER A 57 5.95 -5.94 16.24
N VAL A 58 7.00 -6.10 15.43
CA VAL A 58 6.92 -6.11 13.96
C VAL A 58 7.09 -7.54 13.46
N GLY A 59 6.09 -8.04 12.74
CA GLY A 59 6.23 -9.24 11.91
C GLY A 59 6.96 -8.89 10.62
N ASN A 60 8.04 -9.63 10.35
CA ASN A 60 9.00 -9.40 9.28
C ASN A 60 9.31 -10.73 8.56
N SER A 61 10.37 -10.76 7.75
CA SER A 61 10.80 -11.95 7.02
C SER A 61 11.08 -13.15 7.91
N THR A 62 11.65 -12.97 9.11
CA THR A 62 12.07 -14.09 9.96
C THR A 62 10.93 -14.69 10.77
N SER A 63 9.77 -14.04 10.76
CA SER A 63 8.57 -14.46 11.49
C SER A 63 7.39 -14.76 10.57
N GLU A 64 7.57 -14.55 9.27
CA GLU A 64 6.68 -15.05 8.22
C GLU A 64 6.96 -16.54 8.00
N VAL A 65 5.92 -17.36 7.86
CA VAL A 65 5.99 -18.83 7.83
C VAL A 65 6.91 -19.37 6.73
N ASN A 66 6.96 -18.71 5.58
CA ASN A 66 7.75 -19.12 4.41
C ASN A 66 8.94 -18.17 4.15
N ASN A 67 9.27 -17.30 5.11
CA ASN A 67 10.29 -16.26 5.01
C ASN A 67 10.11 -15.24 3.88
N HIS A 68 8.88 -15.04 3.41
CA HIS A 68 8.57 -14.00 2.44
C HIS A 68 8.60 -12.61 3.09
N TYR A 69 9.12 -11.63 2.35
CA TYR A 69 9.24 -10.24 2.80
C TYR A 69 8.79 -9.22 1.76
N GLN A 70 8.32 -9.73 0.62
CA GLN A 70 7.88 -8.98 -0.54
C GLN A 70 6.68 -9.67 -1.19
N ILE A 71 5.86 -8.85 -1.84
CA ILE A 71 4.88 -9.28 -2.83
C ILE A 71 5.34 -8.77 -4.20
N GLN A 72 5.33 -9.65 -5.18
CA GLN A 72 5.52 -9.33 -6.59
C GLN A 72 4.14 -9.12 -7.23
N ILE A 73 4.01 -8.04 -7.98
CA ILE A 73 2.83 -7.73 -8.77
C ILE A 73 3.23 -7.77 -10.23
N THR A 74 2.62 -8.66 -11.01
CA THR A 74 2.94 -8.87 -12.42
C THR A 74 1.75 -8.51 -13.30
N ASN A 75 1.95 -7.72 -14.35
CA ASN A 75 0.93 -7.49 -15.36
C ASN A 75 0.77 -8.74 -16.23
N ILE A 76 -0.27 -9.53 -15.98
CA ILE A 76 -0.62 -10.72 -16.77
C ILE A 76 -1.73 -10.43 -17.81
N GLY A 77 -2.11 -9.15 -17.95
CA GLY A 77 -3.05 -8.70 -18.94
C GLY A 77 -2.43 -8.51 -20.31
N THR A 78 -3.18 -7.87 -21.21
CA THR A 78 -2.73 -7.51 -22.56
C THR A 78 -2.65 -5.98 -22.74
N LYS A 79 -2.96 -5.21 -21.69
CA LYS A 79 -2.92 -3.74 -21.68
C LYS A 79 -1.82 -3.24 -20.75
N ASN A 80 -1.27 -2.08 -21.08
CA ASN A 80 -0.36 -1.36 -20.20
C ASN A 80 -1.11 -0.83 -18.97
N ILE A 81 -0.53 -1.02 -17.79
CA ILE A 81 -1.08 -0.49 -16.53
C ILE A 81 -0.40 0.84 -16.23
N THR A 82 -1.20 1.82 -15.80
CA THR A 82 -0.75 3.16 -15.46
C THR A 82 -0.70 3.40 -13.96
N HIS A 83 -1.66 2.86 -13.23
CA HIS A 83 -1.76 3.07 -11.79
C HIS A 83 -1.99 1.76 -11.07
N ILE A 84 -1.27 1.55 -9.97
CA ILE A 84 -1.47 0.42 -9.06
C ILE A 84 -1.51 0.95 -7.64
N TRP A 85 -2.49 0.54 -6.85
CA TRP A 85 -2.60 0.86 -5.44
C TRP A 85 -3.24 -0.28 -4.66
N PHE A 86 -3.37 -0.09 -3.35
CA PHE A 86 -3.76 -1.15 -2.44
C PHE A 86 -4.96 -0.76 -1.59
N ASN A 87 -5.75 -1.76 -1.20
CA ASN A 87 -6.77 -1.63 -0.17
C ASN A 87 -6.70 -2.84 0.77
N ALA A 88 -6.70 -2.63 2.07
CA ALA A 88 -6.69 -3.67 3.08
C ALA A 88 -8.01 -3.69 3.88
N THR A 89 -8.40 -4.88 4.32
CA THR A 89 -9.53 -5.05 5.25
C THR A 89 -9.18 -4.57 6.65
N TYR A 90 -10.19 -4.20 7.42
CA TYR A 90 -10.06 -3.68 8.78
C TYR A 90 -11.21 -4.18 9.68
N PRO A 91 -11.06 -4.14 11.02
CA PRO A 91 -12.13 -4.48 11.97
C PRO A 91 -13.38 -3.63 11.73
N LYS A 92 -14.58 -4.10 12.11
CA LYS A 92 -15.82 -3.30 12.02
C LYS A 92 -16.02 -2.34 13.20
N ALA A 93 -15.37 -2.61 14.31
CA ALA A 93 -15.40 -1.84 15.55
C ALA A 93 -14.00 -1.88 16.19
N SER A 94 -13.82 -1.16 17.30
CA SER A 94 -12.56 -1.18 18.04
C SER A 94 -12.20 -2.61 18.47
N PRO A 95 -11.04 -3.16 18.03
CA PRO A 95 -10.59 -4.49 18.47
C PRO A 95 -9.92 -4.45 19.85
N PHE A 96 -9.88 -3.28 20.50
CA PHE A 96 -9.17 -3.07 21.76
C PHE A 96 -10.13 -3.13 22.95
N ALA A 97 -9.64 -3.68 24.07
CA ALA A 97 -10.41 -3.84 25.31
C ALA A 97 -11.69 -4.70 25.19
N VAL A 98 -11.79 -5.54 24.16
CA VAL A 98 -12.92 -6.47 23.94
C VAL A 98 -12.65 -7.90 24.43
N GLY A 99 -11.39 -8.25 24.73
CA GLY A 99 -11.03 -9.57 25.24
C GLY A 99 -11.16 -10.71 24.23
N SER A 100 -11.14 -10.42 22.92
CA SER A 100 -11.26 -11.42 21.85
C SER A 100 -10.40 -11.08 20.64
N ALA A 101 -9.72 -12.09 20.09
CA ALA A 101 -8.97 -11.96 18.84
C ALA A 101 -9.90 -11.99 17.60
N GLU A 102 -11.14 -12.45 17.74
CA GLU A 102 -12.12 -12.53 16.64
C GLU A 102 -12.59 -11.15 16.16
N GLU A 103 -12.49 -10.13 17.00
CA GLU A 103 -12.83 -8.75 16.65
C GLU A 103 -11.68 -8.01 15.94
N THR A 104 -10.51 -8.63 15.87
CA THR A 104 -9.34 -8.09 15.17
C THR A 104 -9.39 -8.43 13.68
N ASN A 105 -8.62 -7.73 12.84
CA ASN A 105 -8.46 -8.07 11.43
C ASN A 105 -7.01 -7.82 11.00
N ALA A 106 -6.34 -8.87 10.52
CA ALA A 106 -4.91 -8.81 10.19
C ALA A 106 -4.58 -7.80 9.08
N GLY A 107 -5.55 -7.45 8.22
CA GLY A 107 -5.36 -6.45 7.15
C GLY A 107 -5.04 -5.07 7.71
N ASN A 108 -5.55 -4.74 8.90
CA ASN A 108 -5.33 -3.45 9.56
C ASN A 108 -3.91 -3.29 10.11
N TYR A 109 -3.12 -4.37 10.12
CA TYR A 109 -1.72 -4.38 10.56
C TYR A 109 -0.74 -4.29 9.39
N ILE A 110 -1.20 -4.42 8.15
CA ILE A 110 -0.34 -4.49 6.97
C ILE A 110 0.29 -3.12 6.71
N VAL A 111 1.61 -3.12 6.57
CA VAL A 111 2.38 -1.98 6.09
C VAL A 111 3.19 -2.38 4.87
N LEU A 112 3.30 -1.47 3.90
CA LEU A 112 4.03 -1.67 2.66
C LEU A 112 5.11 -0.60 2.48
N SER A 113 6.12 -0.93 1.71
CA SER A 113 7.16 0.00 1.23
C SER A 113 7.46 -0.32 -0.23
N LYS A 114 7.71 0.71 -1.04
CA LYS A 114 8.42 0.51 -2.31
C LYS A 114 9.75 -0.21 -2.04
N ASP A 115 10.23 -1.00 -3.00
CA ASP A 115 11.49 -1.74 -2.88
C ASP A 115 12.72 -0.86 -3.14
N THR A 116 12.72 0.33 -2.54
CA THR A 116 13.80 1.32 -2.61
C THR A 116 14.47 1.44 -1.25
N GLN A 117 15.78 1.70 -1.22
CA GLN A 117 16.52 1.88 0.03
C GLN A 117 16.70 3.38 0.36
N PRO A 118 16.51 3.81 1.61
CA PRO A 118 15.98 3.02 2.74
C PRO A 118 14.48 2.72 2.60
N LYS A 119 14.05 1.54 3.08
CA LYS A 119 12.63 1.13 3.06
C LYS A 119 11.83 1.86 4.14
N SER A 120 10.79 2.59 3.73
CA SER A 120 9.85 3.27 4.63
C SER A 120 8.48 2.60 4.55
N TYR A 121 8.08 1.95 5.65
CA TYR A 121 6.85 1.18 5.72
C TYR A 121 5.66 2.02 6.18
N TYR A 122 4.63 2.12 5.36
CA TYR A 122 3.40 2.85 5.65
C TYR A 122 2.20 1.91 5.63
N PHE A 123 1.20 2.17 6.47
CA PHE A 123 -0.08 1.47 6.40
C PHE A 123 -0.78 1.70 5.06
N VAL A 124 -1.53 0.69 4.61
CA VAL A 124 -2.36 0.81 3.40
C VAL A 124 -3.50 1.77 3.65
N ASN A 125 -4.39 1.43 4.59
CA ASN A 125 -5.57 2.19 5.00
C ASN A 125 -5.98 1.79 6.42
N ARG A 126 -5.10 2.03 7.39
CA ARG A 126 -5.33 1.66 8.79
C ARG A 126 -6.54 2.38 9.35
N VAL A 127 -7.40 1.67 10.06
CA VAL A 127 -8.55 2.21 10.78
C VAL A 127 -8.29 2.17 12.27
N GLU A 128 -8.53 3.31 12.90
CA GLU A 128 -8.59 3.49 14.35
C GLU A 128 -9.99 3.95 14.76
N TYR A 129 -10.31 3.66 16.00
CA TYR A 129 -11.60 3.94 16.63
C TYR A 129 -11.38 4.83 17.85
N GLY A 130 -12.45 5.47 18.31
CA GLY A 130 -12.42 6.14 19.61
C GLY A 130 -12.08 5.17 20.74
N GLU A 131 -11.38 5.65 21.76
CA GLU A 131 -11.11 4.85 22.94
C GLU A 131 -12.43 4.43 23.62
N PRO A 132 -12.64 3.14 23.89
CA PRO A 132 -13.85 2.67 24.55
C PRO A 132 -13.86 3.01 26.05
N ASN A 133 -12.67 3.19 26.64
CA ASN A 133 -12.48 3.45 28.07
C ASN A 133 -11.84 4.81 28.29
N THR A 134 -12.27 5.50 29.35
CA THR A 134 -11.74 6.82 29.70
C THR A 134 -10.26 6.75 30.07
N LEU A 135 -9.43 7.55 29.39
CA LEU A 135 -8.02 7.74 29.73
C LEU A 135 -7.86 8.84 30.78
N VAL A 136 -7.65 8.47 32.04
CA VAL A 136 -7.64 9.39 33.19
C VAL A 136 -6.46 10.36 33.25
N TYR A 137 -5.44 10.14 32.44
CA TYR A 137 -4.19 10.91 32.42
C TYR A 137 -4.04 11.77 31.15
N LEU A 138 -5.02 11.71 30.24
CA LEU A 138 -5.00 12.46 29.00
C LEU A 138 -5.71 13.79 29.22
N LYS A 139 -5.06 14.91 28.88
CA LYS A 139 -5.66 16.25 28.96
C LYS A 139 -6.15 16.67 27.59
N ASP A 140 -7.43 17.03 27.51
CA ASP A 140 -8.06 17.48 26.27
C ASP A 140 -7.64 18.92 25.88
N PRO A 141 -7.98 19.39 24.67
CA PRO A 141 -7.62 20.73 24.22
C PRO A 141 -8.20 21.88 25.05
N ASP A 142 -9.25 21.65 25.83
CA ASP A 142 -9.81 22.67 26.74
C ASP A 142 -9.16 22.63 28.13
N GLY A 143 -8.22 21.70 28.36
CA GLY A 143 -7.50 21.53 29.61
C GLY A 143 -8.15 20.56 30.61
N ASN A 144 -9.22 19.85 30.24
CA ASN A 144 -9.86 18.88 31.15
C ASN A 144 -9.08 17.56 31.19
N MET A 145 -9.00 16.96 32.37
CA MET A 145 -8.40 15.64 32.59
C MET A 145 -9.22 14.88 33.66
N PRO A 146 -9.91 13.77 33.32
CA PRO A 146 -9.97 13.14 32.00
C PRO A 146 -10.64 14.01 30.92
N PRO A 147 -10.49 13.64 29.63
CA PRO A 147 -11.09 14.38 28.54
C PRO A 147 -12.62 14.47 28.60
N ASN A 148 -13.18 15.60 28.15
CA ASN A 148 -14.61 15.75 27.98
C ASN A 148 -15.12 14.94 26.76
N SER A 149 -15.68 13.76 27.02
CA SER A 149 -16.20 12.85 25.99
C SER A 149 -17.47 13.34 25.28
N THR A 150 -18.14 14.39 25.77
CA THR A 150 -19.28 14.98 25.04
C THR A 150 -18.77 15.82 23.88
N LYS A 151 -17.69 16.59 24.09
CA LYS A 151 -17.08 17.49 23.09
C LYS A 151 -16.06 16.79 22.20
N TYR A 152 -15.23 15.93 22.76
CA TYR A 152 -14.12 15.33 22.03
C TYR A 152 -14.29 13.82 21.83
N LEU A 153 -14.00 13.36 20.61
CA LEU A 153 -13.62 11.98 20.33
C LEU A 153 -12.09 11.91 20.40
N TYR A 154 -11.55 10.87 21.01
CA TYR A 154 -10.11 10.65 21.03
C TYR A 154 -9.79 9.18 20.90
N GLY A 155 -8.58 8.89 20.40
CA GLY A 155 -8.10 7.55 20.13
C GLY A 155 -6.58 7.50 20.14
N ARG A 156 -6.04 6.37 19.69
CA ARG A 156 -4.61 6.22 19.44
C ARG A 156 -4.39 5.78 18.01
N PHE A 157 -3.38 6.32 17.35
CA PHE A 157 -2.77 5.72 16.17
C PHE A 157 -1.69 4.77 16.65
N ARG A 158 -1.86 3.47 16.42
CA ARG A 158 -0.96 2.44 16.95
C ARG A 158 -0.09 1.86 15.84
N ASN A 159 1.21 1.97 16.02
CA ASN A 159 2.25 1.59 15.07
C ASN A 159 3.28 0.69 15.77
N ALA A 160 2.97 -0.60 15.85
CA ALA A 160 3.72 -1.58 16.64
C ALA A 160 3.91 -1.08 18.10
N SER A 161 5.14 -0.80 18.52
CA SER A 161 5.48 -0.35 19.87
C SER A 161 5.17 1.12 20.16
N ASN A 162 4.74 1.90 19.16
CA ASN A 162 4.50 3.32 19.28
C ASN A 162 3.01 3.63 19.17
N GLU A 163 2.45 4.35 20.14
CA GLU A 163 1.07 4.83 20.11
C GLU A 163 1.04 6.36 20.17
N TYR A 164 0.27 7.00 19.28
CA TYR A 164 0.13 8.46 19.24
C TYR A 164 -1.32 8.82 19.53
N PHE A 165 -1.56 9.63 20.55
CA PHE A 165 -2.92 10.07 20.87
C PHE A 165 -3.40 11.07 19.82
N TRP A 166 -4.69 11.03 19.53
CA TRP A 166 -5.35 12.02 18.68
C TRP A 166 -6.67 12.44 19.28
N PHE A 167 -7.09 13.66 18.97
CA PHE A 167 -8.38 14.22 19.34
C PHE A 167 -9.10 14.75 18.10
N LEU A 168 -10.41 14.75 18.18
CA LEU A 168 -11.30 15.33 17.20
C LEU A 168 -12.45 16.01 17.95
N ASN A 169 -12.65 17.29 17.68
CA ASN A 169 -13.88 17.95 18.14
C ASN A 169 -15.07 17.29 17.42
N LYS A 170 -16.09 16.87 18.17
CA LYS A 170 -17.31 16.24 17.64
C LYS A 170 -18.59 16.89 18.16
N GLU A 171 -18.50 18.11 18.68
CA GLU A 171 -19.57 18.81 19.39
C GLU A 171 -20.87 18.93 18.57
N ASP A 172 -20.76 19.14 17.26
CA ASP A 172 -21.89 19.24 16.34
C ASP A 172 -22.34 17.90 15.74
N GLY A 173 -21.64 16.80 16.06
CA GLY A 173 -21.88 15.46 15.54
C GLY A 173 -21.47 15.24 14.08
N ASN A 174 -20.92 16.26 13.40
CA ASN A 174 -20.43 16.17 12.03
C ASN A 174 -18.90 16.26 11.98
N CYS A 175 -18.23 15.14 11.77
CA CYS A 175 -16.76 15.10 11.83
C CYS A 175 -16.05 15.43 10.51
N THR A 176 -16.70 16.12 9.58
CA THR A 176 -16.12 16.39 8.25
C THR A 176 -15.20 17.60 8.21
N ASP A 177 -15.46 18.62 9.01
CA ASP A 177 -14.79 19.92 8.97
C ASP A 177 -14.29 20.35 10.35
N ASN A 178 -14.21 19.38 11.27
CA ASN A 178 -13.86 19.64 12.64
C ASN A 178 -12.35 19.72 12.85
N THR A 179 -11.97 20.33 13.97
CA THR A 179 -10.58 20.43 14.40
C THR A 179 -10.06 19.07 14.84
N PHE A 180 -8.96 18.65 14.23
CA PHE A 180 -8.22 17.44 14.55
C PHE A 180 -6.92 17.82 15.27
N TYR A 181 -6.54 17.03 16.27
CA TYR A 181 -5.31 17.19 17.03
C TYR A 181 -4.56 15.86 17.07
N VAL A 182 -3.24 15.93 17.07
CA VAL A 182 -2.37 14.75 17.15
C VAL A 182 -1.19 15.01 18.05
N GLY A 183 -0.88 14.04 18.92
CA GLY A 183 0.31 14.06 19.75
C GLY A 183 1.55 13.77 18.92
N ASP A 184 2.65 14.45 19.25
CA ASP A 184 3.88 14.36 18.47
C ASP A 184 4.82 13.26 18.96
N GLU A 185 4.72 12.93 20.23
CA GLU A 185 5.59 11.99 20.91
C GLU A 185 4.85 10.69 21.22
N ALA A 186 5.44 9.58 20.78
CA ALA A 186 4.87 8.26 20.98
C ALA A 186 4.82 7.89 22.47
N HIS A 187 3.66 7.38 22.88
CA HIS A 187 3.52 6.51 24.03
C HIS A 187 4.11 5.13 23.73
N THR A 188 4.91 4.61 24.66
CA THR A 188 5.51 3.27 24.60
C THR A 188 5.44 2.62 25.99
N SER A 189 5.88 1.37 26.12
CA SER A 189 5.93 0.68 27.42
C SER A 189 6.80 1.37 28.49
N VAL A 190 7.69 2.28 28.08
CA VAL A 190 8.63 2.98 28.97
C VAL A 190 8.51 4.49 28.91
N LYS A 191 7.59 5.03 28.08
CA LYS A 191 7.47 6.46 27.84
C LYS A 191 6.00 6.87 27.75
N THR A 192 5.62 7.91 28.47
CA THR A 192 4.23 8.41 28.51
C THR A 192 3.75 8.95 27.16
N GLY A 193 4.62 9.63 26.39
CA GLY A 193 4.24 10.30 25.15
C GLY A 193 3.50 11.62 25.38
N SER A 194 3.00 12.21 24.28
CA SER A 194 2.22 13.45 24.31
C SER A 194 0.86 13.22 24.93
N THR A 195 0.63 13.76 26.13
CA THR A 195 -0.62 13.56 26.89
C THR A 195 -1.33 14.85 27.24
N ASP A 196 -0.75 16.01 26.92
CA ASP A 196 -1.36 17.31 27.12
C ASP A 196 -1.62 18.00 25.77
N PHE A 197 -2.90 18.23 25.46
CA PHE A 197 -3.34 18.84 24.20
C PHE A 197 -3.78 20.30 24.34
N SER A 198 -3.57 20.92 25.51
CA SER A 198 -4.03 22.28 25.79
C SER A 198 -3.28 23.38 25.03
N ASN A 199 -2.09 23.09 24.48
CA ASN A 199 -1.21 24.07 23.82
C ASN A 199 -0.66 23.57 22.46
N CYS A 200 -1.51 22.98 21.63
CA CYS A 200 -1.07 22.46 20.32
C CYS A 200 -0.67 23.55 19.33
N VAL A 201 0.33 23.25 18.50
CA VAL A 201 0.83 24.14 17.45
C VAL A 201 0.11 23.87 16.12
N ALA A 202 -0.22 24.92 15.37
CA ALA A 202 -0.90 24.77 14.09
C ALA A 202 -0.04 24.02 13.04
N GLY A 203 -0.70 23.19 12.23
CA GLY A 203 -0.13 22.50 11.07
C GLY A 203 0.08 21.01 11.29
N LEU A 204 -0.94 20.20 10.96
CA LEU A 204 -0.92 18.74 11.14
C LEU A 204 0.17 18.01 10.35
N ASN A 205 0.66 18.60 9.26
CA ASN A 205 1.71 18.01 8.41
C ASN A 205 3.13 18.48 8.74
N ASN A 206 3.28 19.40 9.71
CA ASN A 206 4.58 19.88 10.18
C ASN A 206 5.39 18.76 10.84
N THR A 207 6.69 18.97 11.05
CA THR A 207 7.53 18.01 11.78
C THR A 207 7.05 17.89 13.24
N PRO A 208 6.92 16.66 13.80
CA PRO A 208 6.54 16.48 15.19
C PRO A 208 7.58 17.06 16.17
N GLY A 209 7.10 17.68 17.26
CA GLY A 209 7.90 18.08 18.41
C GLY A 209 8.27 16.92 19.35
N ALA A 210 8.77 17.27 20.54
CA ALA A 210 9.14 16.32 21.59
C ALA A 210 8.74 16.88 22.97
N GLY A 211 8.24 16.00 23.84
CA GLY A 211 7.70 16.34 25.15
C GLY A 211 6.22 15.99 25.32
N VAL A 212 5.77 16.01 26.57
CA VAL A 212 4.40 15.62 26.99
C VAL A 212 3.31 16.57 26.49
N ASP A 213 3.68 17.81 26.21
CA ASP A 213 2.85 18.93 25.73
C ASP A 213 3.03 19.18 24.22
N SER A 214 3.84 18.38 23.53
CA SER A 214 4.03 18.51 22.10
C SER A 214 2.87 17.89 21.34
N CYS A 215 2.06 18.71 20.70
CA CYS A 215 0.98 18.29 19.83
C CYS A 215 0.75 19.29 18.70
N ARG A 216 0.11 18.82 17.63
CA ARG A 216 -0.27 19.64 16.48
C ARG A 216 -1.78 19.65 16.28
N VAL A 217 -2.27 20.73 15.69
CA VAL A 217 -3.70 20.96 15.43
C VAL A 217 -3.94 21.49 14.02
N GLY A 218 -5.09 21.15 13.44
CA GLY A 218 -5.57 21.70 12.18
C GLY A 218 -7.03 21.35 11.93
N THR A 219 -7.63 22.03 10.96
CA THR A 219 -9.02 21.79 10.56
C THR A 219 -9.05 20.76 9.44
N LEU A 220 -9.94 19.76 9.54
CA LEU A 220 -10.17 18.83 8.45
C LEU A 220 -10.81 19.56 7.26
N THR A 221 -10.43 19.17 6.05
CA THR A 221 -11.14 19.60 4.85
C THR A 221 -12.33 18.67 4.65
N GLY A 222 -13.53 19.23 4.77
CA GLY A 222 -14.77 18.47 4.73
C GLY A 222 -15.36 18.27 3.34
N ASN A 223 -16.09 17.18 3.21
CA ASN A 223 -17.09 16.93 2.18
C ASN A 223 -18.31 16.25 2.83
N ASN A 224 -19.33 15.89 2.04
CA ASN A 224 -20.57 15.31 2.56
C ASN A 224 -20.44 13.93 3.26
N ALA A 225 -19.29 13.26 3.21
CA ALA A 225 -19.10 11.91 3.76
C ALA A 225 -17.87 11.78 4.68
N TYR A 226 -16.81 12.55 4.44
CA TYR A 226 -15.55 12.48 5.16
C TYR A 226 -14.93 13.86 5.36
N GLY A 227 -14.21 14.01 6.47
CA GLY A 227 -13.21 15.05 6.66
C GLY A 227 -11.83 14.48 6.46
N TYR A 228 -10.92 15.19 5.78
CA TYR A 228 -9.57 14.68 5.54
C TYR A 228 -8.50 15.75 5.77
N SER A 229 -7.28 15.30 6.08
CA SER A 229 -6.11 16.16 6.16
C SER A 229 -4.83 15.35 5.95
N GLU A 230 -3.80 16.00 5.45
CA GLU A 230 -2.44 15.48 5.57
C GLU A 230 -2.00 15.56 7.03
N ILE A 231 -1.48 14.47 7.57
CA ILE A 231 -0.98 14.41 8.95
C ILE A 231 0.39 13.74 8.96
N ASN A 232 1.33 14.30 9.72
CA ASN A 232 2.63 13.68 9.98
C ASN A 232 2.62 13.05 11.37
N ILE A 233 2.74 11.72 11.48
CA ILE A 233 2.69 10.99 12.76
C ILE A 233 4.01 10.24 12.91
N GLY A 234 4.78 10.54 13.95
CA GLY A 234 6.07 9.88 14.17
C GLY A 234 7.09 10.08 13.04
N GLY A 235 6.98 11.18 12.29
CA GLY A 235 7.82 11.45 11.11
C GLY A 235 7.29 10.84 9.81
N GLN A 236 6.17 10.10 9.85
CA GLN A 236 5.54 9.48 8.69
C GLN A 236 4.31 10.26 8.26
N LYS A 237 4.20 10.56 6.96
CA LYS A 237 3.06 11.29 6.40
C LYS A 237 1.96 10.33 5.93
N TYR A 238 0.76 10.59 6.41
CA TYR A 238 -0.47 9.88 6.06
C TYR A 238 -1.51 10.88 5.56
N CYS A 239 -2.45 10.39 4.76
CA CYS A 239 -3.74 11.04 4.59
C CYS A 239 -4.67 10.49 5.67
N ALA A 240 -5.02 11.34 6.63
CA ALA A 240 -6.03 11.00 7.62
C ALA A 240 -7.41 11.34 7.06
N ALA A 241 -8.39 10.47 7.30
CA ALA A 241 -9.77 10.76 7.00
C ALA A 241 -10.69 10.31 8.14
N VAL A 242 -11.68 11.13 8.49
CA VAL A 242 -12.68 10.80 9.51
C VAL A 242 -14.04 10.74 8.84
N SER A 243 -14.80 9.70 9.14
CA SER A 243 -16.20 9.58 8.69
C SER A 243 -17.07 10.70 9.25
N GLN A 244 -18.07 11.15 8.48
CA GLN A 244 -19.07 12.13 8.93
C GLN A 244 -19.65 11.85 10.32
N HIS A 245 -19.91 10.58 10.64
CA HIS A 245 -20.51 10.16 11.92
C HIS A 245 -19.49 9.89 13.04
N CYS A 246 -18.25 10.36 12.90
CA CYS A 246 -17.23 10.28 13.95
C CYS A 246 -16.95 8.84 14.45
N ASN A 247 -17.19 7.80 13.63
CA ASN A 247 -17.09 6.42 14.08
C ASN A 247 -15.81 5.72 13.64
N ARG A 248 -15.13 6.25 12.63
CA ARG A 248 -13.90 5.68 12.06
C ARG A 248 -12.93 6.79 11.67
N THR A 249 -11.69 6.62 12.07
CA THR A 249 -10.55 7.46 11.66
C THR A 249 -9.58 6.59 10.87
N PHE A 250 -9.41 6.91 9.60
CA PHE A 250 -8.52 6.24 8.67
C PHE A 250 -7.19 6.96 8.58
N PHE A 251 -6.11 6.20 8.43
CA PHE A 251 -4.76 6.67 8.12
C PHE A 251 -4.25 5.87 6.92
N SER A 252 -4.25 6.50 5.76
CA SER A 252 -3.91 5.88 4.47
C SER A 252 -2.60 6.43 3.93
N HIS A 253 -1.85 5.58 3.23
CA HIS A 253 -0.74 6.01 2.38
C HIS A 253 -0.82 5.33 1.01
N TRP A 254 -0.93 4.00 0.98
CA TRP A 254 -0.99 3.22 -0.27
C TRP A 254 -2.37 3.06 -0.88
N ASN A 255 -3.37 3.77 -0.35
CA ASN A 255 -4.73 3.79 -0.88
C ASN A 255 -5.13 5.23 -1.26
N PRO A 256 -4.99 5.62 -2.53
CA PRO A 256 -5.51 6.87 -3.08
C PRO A 256 -6.99 6.78 -3.51
N ASP A 257 -7.77 5.79 -3.09
CA ASP A 257 -9.23 5.85 -3.26
C ASP A 257 -9.79 7.06 -2.53
N TYR A 258 -10.96 7.55 -2.96
CA TYR A 258 -11.64 8.62 -2.25
C TYR A 258 -11.93 8.25 -0.78
N PRO A 259 -11.70 9.15 0.20
CA PRO A 259 -11.33 10.57 0.06
C PRO A 259 -9.83 10.85 -0.02
N PHE A 260 -8.99 9.83 0.02
CA PHE A 260 -7.54 9.98 0.15
C PHE A 260 -6.90 10.61 -1.08
N ASN A 261 -7.46 10.43 -2.28
CA ASN A 261 -7.02 11.11 -3.51
C ASN A 261 -6.92 12.64 -3.41
N ASN A 262 -7.56 13.26 -2.41
CA ASN A 262 -7.50 14.70 -2.19
C ASN A 262 -6.30 15.16 -1.35
N CYS A 263 -5.55 14.23 -0.74
CA CYS A 263 -4.28 14.52 -0.08
C CYS A 263 -3.13 14.56 -1.10
N GLY A 264 -2.06 15.27 -0.77
CA GLY A 264 -0.86 15.33 -1.60
C GLY A 264 -0.08 14.03 -1.63
N LYS A 265 0.77 13.91 -2.67
CA LYS A 265 1.57 12.71 -2.99
C LYS A 265 2.47 12.16 -1.87
N ASN A 266 2.81 13.01 -0.89
CA ASN A 266 3.65 12.59 0.25
C ASN A 266 2.84 11.88 1.34
N SER A 267 1.52 12.06 1.35
CA SER A 267 0.60 11.52 2.34
C SER A 267 -0.21 10.35 1.79
N THR A 268 -0.48 10.32 0.49
CA THR A 268 -0.97 9.13 -0.21
C THR A 268 -0.35 9.03 -1.60
N GLU A 269 -0.04 7.82 -2.05
CA GLU A 269 0.60 7.58 -3.33
C GLU A 269 0.12 6.26 -3.96
N PHE A 270 0.15 6.21 -5.29
CA PHE A 270 0.12 4.96 -6.02
C PHE A 270 1.46 4.22 -5.84
N ALA A 271 1.39 2.90 -5.78
CA ALA A 271 2.56 2.05 -5.74
C ALA A 271 3.29 1.98 -7.10
N TRP A 272 2.52 2.13 -8.17
CA TRP A 272 3.00 2.35 -9.54
C TRP A 272 2.21 3.50 -10.15
N ASN A 273 2.89 4.52 -10.69
CA ASN A 273 2.24 5.75 -11.14
C ASN A 273 2.82 6.28 -12.45
N THR A 274 1.98 6.42 -13.47
CA THR A 274 2.29 7.17 -14.69
C THR A 274 1.00 7.74 -15.29
N SER A 275 1.08 8.93 -15.86
CA SER A 275 -0.04 9.56 -16.58
C SER A 275 0.03 9.28 -18.08
N ASN A 276 1.24 9.12 -18.64
CA ASN A 276 1.45 9.06 -20.09
C ASN A 276 2.55 8.07 -20.54
N GLY A 277 3.10 7.29 -19.62
CA GLY A 277 4.15 6.30 -19.88
C GLY A 277 5.57 6.88 -19.98
N SER A 278 5.72 8.20 -19.93
CA SER A 278 7.02 8.90 -19.93
C SER A 278 7.29 9.65 -18.63
N ASP A 279 6.31 9.73 -17.74
CA ASP A 279 6.40 10.28 -16.39
C ASP A 279 6.34 9.16 -15.33
N GLY A 280 6.87 9.48 -14.13
CA GLY A 280 6.80 8.58 -12.98
C GLY A 280 7.50 7.25 -13.24
N ASP A 281 6.79 6.15 -12.99
CA ASP A 281 7.30 4.78 -13.11
C ASP A 281 7.23 4.25 -14.57
N GLY A 282 6.61 4.99 -15.49
CA GLY A 282 6.35 4.54 -16.86
C GLY A 282 5.20 3.50 -16.94
N TYR A 283 4.93 2.96 -18.12
CA TYR A 283 3.92 1.91 -18.26
C TYR A 283 4.42 0.59 -17.68
N LEU A 284 3.62 -0.06 -16.84
CA LEU A 284 3.84 -1.46 -16.52
C LEU A 284 3.27 -2.31 -17.66
N VAL A 285 4.14 -2.77 -18.55
CA VAL A 285 3.72 -3.47 -19.78
C VAL A 285 3.38 -4.94 -19.50
N PRO A 286 2.59 -5.62 -20.36
CA PRO A 286 2.34 -7.06 -20.22
C PRO A 286 3.62 -7.89 -20.05
N GLY A 287 3.64 -8.72 -19.01
CA GLY A 287 4.79 -9.55 -18.62
C GLY A 287 5.77 -8.86 -17.65
N GLU A 288 5.66 -7.55 -17.46
CA GLU A 288 6.48 -6.82 -16.50
C GLU A 288 5.96 -6.97 -15.06
N TYR A 289 6.85 -6.77 -14.10
CA TYR A 289 6.53 -6.85 -12.67
C TYR A 289 7.31 -5.82 -11.85
N PHE A 290 6.79 -5.55 -10.66
CA PHE A 290 7.50 -4.82 -9.61
C PHE A 290 7.20 -5.44 -8.24
N ASN A 291 8.00 -5.07 -7.25
CA ASN A 291 7.91 -5.62 -5.90
C ASN A 291 7.54 -4.55 -4.87
N MET A 292 6.68 -4.93 -3.93
CA MET A 292 6.44 -4.16 -2.71
C MET A 292 6.91 -4.96 -1.51
N SER A 293 7.68 -4.33 -0.64
CA SER A 293 8.07 -4.95 0.63
C SER A 293 6.90 -4.89 1.61
N ILE A 294 6.68 -5.95 2.37
CA ILE A 294 5.53 -6.10 3.26
C ILE A 294 5.95 -6.53 4.66
N LYS A 295 5.30 -5.96 5.67
CA LYS A 295 5.40 -6.32 7.08
C LYS A 295 4.03 -6.24 7.74
N VAL A 296 3.94 -6.75 8.98
CA VAL A 296 2.80 -6.49 9.86
C VAL A 296 3.26 -5.77 11.12
N HIS A 297 2.59 -4.68 11.47
CA HIS A 297 2.83 -3.93 12.70
C HIS A 297 1.73 -4.27 13.70
N VAL A 298 2.04 -5.14 14.65
CA VAL A 298 1.07 -5.63 15.65
C VAL A 298 1.10 -4.69 16.86
N PRO A 299 0.03 -3.95 17.15
CA PRO A 299 0.03 -2.98 18.24
C PRO A 299 -0.09 -3.65 19.61
N TYR A 300 0.15 -2.87 20.68
CA TYR A 300 -0.20 -3.29 22.03
C TYR A 300 -1.73 -3.40 22.22
N GLY A 301 -2.15 -4.13 23.27
CA GLY A 301 -3.55 -4.20 23.68
C GLY A 301 -4.46 -5.08 22.81
N ILE A 302 -3.88 -5.87 21.90
CA ILE A 302 -4.60 -6.90 21.14
C ILE A 302 -4.66 -8.18 21.96
N TYR A 303 -5.84 -8.81 22.00
CA TYR A 303 -6.05 -10.08 22.71
C TYR A 303 -5.24 -11.23 22.07
N GLU A 304 -4.79 -12.17 22.89
CA GLU A 304 -4.03 -13.32 22.40
C GLU A 304 -4.87 -14.23 21.49
N GLY A 305 -4.22 -14.89 20.54
CA GLY A 305 -4.85 -15.82 19.62
C GLY A 305 -4.78 -15.39 18.16
N ALA A 306 -5.47 -16.14 17.30
CA ALA A 306 -5.46 -15.90 15.87
C ALA A 306 -6.37 -14.73 15.50
N SER A 307 -5.78 -13.68 14.94
CA SER A 307 -6.53 -12.59 14.32
C SER A 307 -7.38 -13.10 13.15
N THR A 308 -8.53 -12.47 12.87
CA THR A 308 -9.27 -12.82 11.65
C THR A 308 -8.44 -12.52 10.42
N LYS A 309 -8.56 -13.39 9.41
CA LYS A 309 -7.80 -13.25 8.16
C LYS A 309 -8.14 -11.92 7.49
N GLY A 310 -7.12 -11.10 7.30
CA GLY A 310 -7.20 -9.90 6.48
C GLY A 310 -7.07 -10.22 4.99
N LYS A 311 -7.48 -9.26 4.16
CA LYS A 311 -7.21 -9.27 2.72
C LYS A 311 -6.47 -8.00 2.34
N LEU A 312 -5.43 -8.13 1.54
CA LEU A 312 -4.81 -7.06 0.78
C LEU A 312 -5.28 -7.20 -0.67
N THR A 313 -5.89 -6.16 -1.21
CA THR A 313 -6.41 -6.11 -2.57
C THR A 313 -5.54 -5.17 -3.39
N VAL A 314 -5.08 -5.63 -4.56
CA VAL A 314 -4.40 -4.79 -5.53
C VAL A 314 -5.42 -4.26 -6.53
N LEU A 315 -5.46 -2.95 -6.68
CA LEU A 315 -6.31 -2.25 -7.63
C LEU A 315 -5.44 -1.68 -8.74
N VAL A 316 -5.95 -1.72 -9.97
CA VAL A 316 -5.20 -1.36 -11.17
C VAL A 316 -6.06 -0.57 -12.15
N ASN A 317 -5.45 0.46 -12.75
CA ASN A 317 -6.02 1.17 -13.89
C ASN A 317 -5.11 1.02 -15.11
N SER A 318 -5.72 0.81 -16.28
CA SER A 318 -5.03 0.75 -17.58
C SER A 318 -5.56 1.83 -18.51
N ILE A 319 -4.80 2.12 -19.57
CA ILE A 319 -5.30 2.87 -20.75
C ILE A 319 -6.07 1.92 -21.67
#